data_AF-A0A9D4VHN4-F1
#
_entry.id   AF-A0A9D4VHN4-F1
#
_cell.length_a   1.000
_cell.length_b   1.000
_cell.length_c   1.000
_cell.angle_alpha   90.00
_cell.angle_beta   90.00
_cell.angle_gamma   90.00
#
_symmetry.space_group_name_H-M   'P 1'
#
loop_
_entity.id
_entity.type
_entity.pdbx_description
1 polymer ?
#
loop_
_entity_poly.entity_id
_entity_poly.type
_entity_poly.pdbx_seq_one_letter_code
_entity_poly.pdbx_strand_id
1 'polypeptide(L)'
;MESSPSGSERDNTNSPISVVSAFWKDFDLEKEKSVLDEQGLRIAENQENSQKNRRKLAESTRNFKKASSEDKSSLFNALLKGYQEEVDNLTKRAKFGENAFLNIYQKLYEAPDPYPALASVAEQDITLSELDSENRKMKVELEEFRTEATHLKNQQATIRRLEERSRQLEQQMEEKVKEIVEIKHRNLAEENQKTLEILKEREQLLQDQLQSAKESVSNMKKLHELAQNQLFELRAQSEEERAAKQAEANLLMDEVERAQTMLLGLEREKGVLRSQLVTANEDSENKKSDNLDSNNALENSLIAKEKLISELNMELHNIETTLSNEREEHINDVKKFTAMLNEKEASIVAMKKELHTRPTEKIVDDLRKKVKILQAVGYNSIEAEDWEVATSGEEMSQMESLLLDKNRKMEHELTQLKVKLSEKKSSLETAELKVAELSAKVNEQQKLIQRLEDDISKGYSSSSKDHKGTFLDDWDLSEANRSEVSEHQNMDQRHALDQDQSSMLKVICSQRDRFRTRLRETEEEIRQLKEKIGVLTAELE
;
A
#
# COMPACT_ATOMS: atom_id res chain seq x y z
N MET A 1 -15.73 -1.48 -39.66
CA MET A 1 -15.19 -0.12 -39.86
C MET A 1 -13.76 -0.31 -40.33
N GLU A 2 -13.64 -0.52 -41.62
CA GLU A 2 -13.28 0.51 -42.61
C GLU A 2 -11.76 0.62 -42.72
N SER A 3 -11.27 -0.22 -43.64
CA SER A 3 -10.00 -0.10 -44.34
C SER A 3 -9.80 1.33 -44.83
N SER A 4 -8.79 2.01 -44.31
CA SER A 4 -8.23 3.21 -44.90
C SER A 4 -6.96 2.83 -45.67
N PRO A 5 -6.96 2.81 -47.01
CA PRO A 5 -5.75 2.98 -47.79
C PRO A 5 -5.72 4.45 -48.24
N SER A 6 -5.22 5.33 -47.40
CA SER A 6 -5.04 6.75 -47.77
C SER A 6 -3.56 7.08 -47.90
N GLY A 7 -3.11 7.12 -49.16
CA GLY A 7 -2.25 8.20 -49.62
C GLY A 7 -0.75 7.99 -49.52
N SER A 8 -0.18 7.35 -50.55
CA SER A 8 1.11 7.78 -51.08
C SER A 8 1.29 7.37 -52.56
N GLU A 9 0.26 7.60 -53.38
CA GLU A 9 0.50 7.94 -54.79
C GLU A 9 1.17 9.31 -54.82
N ARG A 10 2.47 9.36 -54.54
CA ARG A 10 3.30 10.44 -55.05
C ARG A 10 3.63 10.05 -56.49
N ASP A 11 2.84 10.59 -57.40
CA ASP A 11 3.28 10.89 -58.77
C ASP A 11 4.63 11.61 -58.69
N ASN A 12 5.71 10.85 -58.70
CA ASN A 12 7.07 11.36 -58.74
C ASN A 12 7.61 11.05 -60.14
N THR A 13 6.96 11.63 -61.14
CA THR A 13 7.36 11.58 -62.55
C THR A 13 8.74 12.21 -62.80
N ASN A 14 9.35 12.80 -61.77
CA ASN A 14 10.71 13.36 -61.77
C ASN A 14 11.58 12.87 -60.59
N SER A 15 11.40 11.63 -60.10
CA SER A 15 12.40 11.10 -59.16
C SER A 15 13.72 10.82 -59.91
N PRO A 16 14.90 11.18 -59.34
CA PRO A 16 16.19 10.89 -59.96
C PRO A 16 16.34 9.41 -60.34
N ILE A 17 15.77 8.51 -59.52
CA ILE A 17 15.71 7.07 -59.76
C ILE A 17 14.90 6.73 -61.01
N SER A 18 13.73 7.33 -61.20
CA SER A 18 12.88 7.08 -62.39
C SER A 18 13.56 7.57 -63.67
N VAL A 19 14.22 8.73 -63.63
CA VAL A 19 14.90 9.33 -64.78
C VAL A 19 16.11 8.49 -65.20
N VAL A 20 16.96 8.11 -64.23
CA VAL A 20 18.12 7.23 -64.47
C VAL A 20 17.66 5.85 -64.92
N SER A 21 16.66 5.26 -64.28
CA SER A 21 16.13 3.94 -64.65
C SER A 21 15.56 3.91 -66.06
N ALA A 22 14.80 4.93 -66.45
CA ALA A 22 14.26 5.04 -67.81
C ALA A 22 15.37 5.15 -68.86
N PHE A 23 16.35 6.05 -68.64
CA PHE A 23 17.46 6.22 -69.57
C PHE A 23 18.27 4.93 -69.74
N TRP A 24 18.69 4.28 -68.66
CA TRP A 24 19.54 3.08 -68.76
C TRP A 24 18.81 1.86 -69.31
N LYS A 25 17.48 1.82 -69.14
CA LYS A 25 16.63 0.82 -69.80
C LYS A 25 16.56 1.06 -71.31
N ASP A 26 16.40 2.30 -71.74
CA ASP A 26 16.29 2.66 -73.16
C ASP A 26 17.65 2.65 -73.88
N PHE A 27 18.73 3.01 -73.18
CA PHE A 27 20.10 2.95 -73.66
C PHE A 27 20.55 1.52 -73.98
N ASP A 28 20.00 0.52 -73.29
CA ASP A 28 20.28 -0.91 -73.50
C ASP A 28 21.79 -1.18 -73.64
N LEU A 29 22.49 -1.01 -72.53
CA LEU A 29 23.96 -1.10 -72.47
C LEU A 29 24.49 -2.40 -73.10
N GLU A 30 23.75 -3.50 -73.02
CA GLU A 30 24.18 -4.78 -73.56
C GLU A 30 24.21 -4.78 -75.09
N LYS A 31 23.18 -4.18 -75.71
CA LYS A 31 23.14 -3.99 -77.16
C LYS A 31 24.21 -3.01 -77.64
N GLU A 32 24.43 -1.92 -76.90
CA GLU A 32 25.47 -0.94 -77.24
C GLU A 32 26.88 -1.53 -77.14
N LYS A 33 27.18 -2.34 -76.11
CA LYS A 33 28.46 -3.06 -76.01
C LYS A 33 28.74 -3.90 -77.25
N SER A 34 27.75 -4.62 -77.76
CA SER A 34 27.92 -5.43 -78.98
C SER A 34 28.29 -4.58 -80.20
N VAL A 35 27.71 -3.38 -80.35
CA VAL A 35 28.05 -2.44 -81.42
C VAL A 35 29.47 -1.89 -81.26
N LEU A 36 29.90 -1.61 -80.02
CA LEU A 36 31.25 -1.14 -79.71
C LEU A 36 32.30 -2.20 -79.98
N ASP A 37 32.01 -3.46 -79.66
CA ASP A 37 32.89 -4.59 -79.96
C ASP A 37 33.10 -4.73 -81.49
N GLU A 38 32.02 -4.64 -82.28
CA GLU A 38 32.10 -4.67 -83.75
C GLU A 38 32.92 -3.49 -84.31
N GLN A 39 32.72 -2.29 -83.77
CA GLN A 39 33.48 -1.10 -84.16
C GLN A 39 34.97 -1.25 -83.79
N GLY A 40 35.27 -1.77 -82.60
CA GLY A 40 36.63 -2.05 -82.14
C GLY A 40 37.37 -3.03 -83.05
N LEU A 41 36.70 -4.12 -83.45
CA LEU A 41 37.24 -5.08 -84.41
C LEU A 41 37.55 -4.43 -85.76
N ARG A 42 36.63 -3.61 -86.29
CA ARG A 42 36.84 -2.88 -87.55
C ARG A 42 37.98 -1.86 -87.48
N ILE A 43 38.18 -1.20 -86.34
CA ILE A 43 39.33 -0.29 -86.13
C ILE A 43 40.63 -1.07 -86.21
N ALA A 44 40.71 -2.22 -85.53
CA ALA A 44 41.89 -3.09 -85.55
C ALA A 44 42.19 -3.60 -86.98
N GLU A 45 41.18 -4.07 -87.70
CA GLU A 45 41.31 -4.52 -89.09
C GLU A 45 41.79 -3.38 -90.02
N ASN A 46 41.21 -2.18 -89.90
CA ASN A 46 41.63 -1.02 -90.67
C ASN A 46 43.07 -0.57 -90.35
N GLN A 47 43.51 -0.75 -89.10
CA GLN A 47 44.89 -0.48 -88.70
C GLN A 47 45.86 -1.49 -89.33
N GLU A 48 45.53 -2.78 -89.30
CA GLU A 48 46.33 -3.84 -89.93
C GLU A 48 46.42 -3.64 -91.46
N ASN A 49 45.29 -3.35 -92.12
CA ASN A 49 45.23 -3.12 -93.56
C ASN A 49 46.07 -1.92 -94.00
N SER A 50 46.03 -0.81 -93.27
CA SER A 50 46.89 0.35 -93.57
C SER A 50 48.38 0.04 -93.37
N GLN A 51 48.74 -0.78 -92.36
CA GLN A 51 50.13 -1.22 -92.21
C GLN A 51 50.58 -2.09 -93.40
N LYS A 52 49.75 -3.04 -93.85
CA LYS A 52 50.02 -3.88 -95.03
C LYS A 52 50.17 -3.04 -96.30
N ASN A 53 49.25 -2.11 -96.55
CA ASN A 53 49.29 -1.23 -97.73
C ASN A 53 50.51 -0.30 -97.72
N ARG A 54 50.87 0.27 -96.56
CA ARG A 54 52.09 1.07 -96.40
C ARG A 54 53.35 0.29 -96.78
N ARG A 55 53.46 -0.99 -96.35
CA ARG A 55 54.59 -1.86 -96.73
C ARG A 55 54.63 -2.11 -98.25
N LYS A 56 53.48 -2.46 -98.86
CA LYS A 56 53.35 -2.67 -100.31
C LYS A 56 53.71 -1.42 -101.13
N LEU A 57 53.33 -0.23 -100.68
CA LEU A 57 53.67 1.03 -101.33
C LEU A 57 55.17 1.34 -101.24
N ALA A 58 55.79 1.08 -100.09
CA ALA A 58 57.23 1.25 -99.92
C ALA A 58 58.02 0.34 -100.88
N GLU A 59 57.60 -0.91 -101.04
CA GLU A 59 58.19 -1.87 -101.99
C GLU A 59 57.98 -1.44 -103.45
N SER A 60 56.75 -1.05 -103.81
CA SER A 60 56.41 -0.58 -105.17
C SER A 60 57.19 0.69 -105.54
N THR A 61 57.37 1.62 -104.58
CA THR A 61 58.19 2.83 -104.75
C THR A 61 59.66 2.47 -104.96
N ARG A 62 60.17 1.47 -104.22
CA ARG A 62 61.55 0.97 -104.38
C ARG A 62 61.77 0.31 -105.74
N ASN A 63 60.80 -0.48 -106.22
CA ASN A 63 60.86 -1.14 -107.52
C ASN A 63 60.78 -0.14 -108.67
N PHE A 64 59.91 0.87 -108.58
CA PHE A 64 59.85 1.98 -109.52
C PHE A 64 61.18 2.73 -109.66
N LYS A 65 61.87 3.00 -108.55
CA LYS A 65 63.21 3.63 -108.55
C LYS A 65 64.26 2.81 -109.34
N LYS A 66 64.15 1.48 -109.33
CA LYS A 66 65.10 0.55 -109.98
C LYS A 66 64.76 0.22 -111.44
N ALA A 67 63.57 0.58 -111.93
CA ALA A 67 63.11 0.23 -113.28
C ALA A 67 63.86 1.01 -114.39
N SER A 68 63.84 0.48 -115.62
CA SER A 68 64.45 1.11 -116.81
C SER A 68 63.64 2.34 -117.27
N SER A 69 64.19 3.15 -118.19
CA SER A 69 63.51 4.40 -118.63
C SER A 69 62.21 4.15 -119.42
N GLU A 70 62.09 3.01 -120.11
CA GLU A 70 60.85 2.61 -120.80
C GLU A 70 59.80 2.07 -119.80
N ASP A 71 60.23 1.29 -118.79
CA ASP A 71 59.34 0.67 -117.79
C ASP A 71 58.83 1.65 -116.72
N LYS A 72 59.55 2.74 -116.47
CA LYS A 72 59.12 3.78 -115.53
C LYS A 72 57.79 4.42 -115.96
N SER A 73 57.61 4.67 -117.25
CA SER A 73 56.38 5.28 -117.76
C SER A 73 55.14 4.41 -117.51
N SER A 74 55.28 3.07 -117.55
CA SER A 74 54.18 2.14 -117.26
C SER A 74 53.93 1.94 -115.77
N LEU A 75 54.99 1.89 -114.94
CA LEU A 75 54.89 1.71 -113.48
C LEU A 75 54.43 2.97 -112.73
N PHE A 76 54.68 4.16 -113.27
CA PHE A 76 54.35 5.44 -112.62
C PHE A 76 52.84 5.56 -112.35
N ASN A 77 52.00 5.23 -113.34
CA ASN A 77 50.55 5.31 -113.22
C ASN A 77 50.02 4.35 -112.15
N ALA A 78 50.58 3.14 -112.06
CA ALA A 78 50.22 2.16 -111.04
C ALA A 78 50.64 2.62 -109.63
N LEU A 79 51.83 3.20 -109.49
CA LEU A 79 52.34 3.72 -108.22
C LEU A 79 51.53 4.93 -107.72
N LEU A 80 51.23 5.88 -108.61
CA LEU A 80 50.43 7.05 -108.30
C LEU A 80 49.02 6.64 -107.82
N LYS A 81 48.41 5.69 -108.53
CA LYS A 81 47.11 5.12 -108.16
C LYS A 81 47.17 4.44 -106.78
N GLY A 82 48.23 3.69 -106.49
CA GLY A 82 48.40 3.07 -105.17
C GLY A 82 48.54 4.09 -104.03
N TYR A 83 49.27 5.20 -104.23
CA TYR A 83 49.34 6.28 -103.23
C TYR A 83 47.99 6.98 -103.03
N GLN A 84 47.26 7.24 -104.12
CA GLN A 84 45.91 7.79 -104.06
C GLN A 84 44.96 6.87 -103.27
N GLU A 85 44.97 5.57 -103.58
CA GLU A 85 44.16 4.57 -102.88
C GLU A 85 44.47 4.51 -101.36
N GLU A 86 45.75 4.60 -100.96
CA GLU A 86 46.09 4.61 -99.53
C GLU A 86 45.71 5.92 -98.83
N VAL A 87 45.83 7.07 -99.49
CA VAL A 87 45.34 8.36 -98.95
C VAL A 87 43.81 8.32 -98.76
N ASP A 88 43.08 7.76 -99.72
CA ASP A 88 41.63 7.57 -99.62
C ASP A 88 41.27 6.60 -98.48
N ASN A 89 42.01 5.49 -98.34
CA ASN A 89 41.80 4.52 -97.27
C ASN A 89 42.13 5.10 -95.87
N LEU A 90 43.18 5.90 -95.75
CA LEU A 90 43.52 6.62 -94.52
C LEU A 90 42.41 7.61 -94.14
N THR A 91 41.86 8.32 -95.12
CA THR A 91 40.74 9.26 -94.91
C THR A 91 39.48 8.51 -94.48
N LYS A 92 39.18 7.36 -95.09
CA LYS A 92 38.05 6.50 -94.68
C LYS A 92 38.23 5.97 -93.26
N ARG A 93 39.44 5.53 -92.88
CA ARG A 93 39.75 5.08 -91.52
C ARG A 93 39.59 6.19 -90.49
N ALA A 94 40.11 7.39 -90.78
CA ALA A 94 39.99 8.54 -89.88
C ALA A 94 38.52 8.88 -89.64
N LYS A 95 37.72 9.01 -90.71
CA LYS A 95 36.28 9.24 -90.61
C LYS A 95 35.55 8.13 -89.85
N PHE A 96 35.92 6.87 -90.04
CA PHE A 96 35.32 5.76 -89.31
C PHE A 96 35.58 5.85 -87.80
N GLY A 97 36.85 6.10 -87.40
CA GLY A 97 37.21 6.26 -85.99
C GLY A 97 36.58 7.49 -85.34
N GLU A 98 36.55 8.62 -86.04
CA GLU A 98 35.89 9.85 -85.59
C GLU A 98 34.38 9.64 -85.39
N ASN A 99 33.70 8.99 -86.34
CA ASN A 99 32.27 8.70 -86.22
C ASN A 99 31.98 7.71 -85.08
N ALA A 100 32.82 6.68 -84.89
CA ALA A 100 32.67 5.73 -83.78
C ALA A 100 32.81 6.44 -82.43
N PHE A 101 33.83 7.31 -82.29
CA PHE A 101 34.04 8.10 -81.08
C PHE A 101 32.88 9.06 -80.80
N LEU A 102 32.44 9.83 -81.80
CA LEU A 102 31.36 10.81 -81.62
C LEU A 102 30.03 10.15 -81.26
N ASN A 103 29.75 8.97 -81.81
CA ASN A 103 28.55 8.19 -81.48
C ASN A 103 28.51 7.82 -79.98
N ILE A 104 29.62 7.35 -79.42
CA ILE A 104 29.73 7.04 -77.98
C ILE A 104 29.62 8.31 -77.15
N TYR A 105 30.37 9.34 -77.54
CA TYR A 105 30.43 10.60 -76.80
C TYR A 105 29.05 11.23 -76.67
N GLN A 106 28.26 11.27 -77.75
CA GLN A 106 26.91 11.83 -77.71
C GLN A 106 26.01 11.07 -76.74
N LYS A 107 26.02 9.73 -76.79
CA LYS A 107 25.17 8.91 -75.90
C LYS A 107 25.56 9.03 -74.43
N LEU A 108 26.86 9.07 -74.13
CA LEU A 108 27.34 9.26 -72.76
C LEU A 108 27.09 10.69 -72.26
N TYR A 109 27.13 11.69 -73.14
CA TYR A 109 26.84 13.07 -72.79
C TYR A 109 25.37 13.30 -72.45
N GLU A 110 24.47 12.59 -73.13
CA GLU A 110 23.03 12.62 -72.84
C GLU A 110 22.63 11.76 -71.63
N ALA A 111 23.55 10.97 -71.08
CA ALA A 111 23.28 10.10 -69.93
C ALA A 111 23.07 10.91 -68.64
N PRO A 112 21.95 10.69 -67.92
CA PRO A 112 21.73 11.31 -66.62
C PRO A 112 22.71 10.76 -65.59
N ASP A 113 23.17 11.63 -64.70
CA ASP A 113 24.05 11.25 -63.59
C ASP A 113 23.35 10.24 -62.67
N PRO A 114 23.92 9.04 -62.44
CA PRO A 114 23.34 8.04 -61.54
C PRO A 114 23.52 8.36 -60.05
N TYR A 115 24.45 9.24 -59.67
CA TYR A 115 24.76 9.50 -58.27
C TYR A 115 23.55 10.02 -57.45
N PRO A 116 22.76 11.01 -57.91
CA PRO A 116 21.57 11.47 -57.19
C PRO A 116 20.52 10.38 -56.95
N ALA A 117 20.38 9.43 -57.88
CA ALA A 117 19.48 8.30 -57.72
C ALA A 117 19.98 7.35 -56.63
N LEU A 118 21.28 7.00 -56.66
CA LEU A 118 21.89 6.11 -55.65
C LEU A 118 21.90 6.73 -54.25
N ALA A 119 22.18 8.04 -54.16
CA ALA A 119 22.12 8.77 -52.90
C ALA A 119 20.69 8.76 -52.32
N SER A 120 19.68 9.00 -53.16
CA SER A 120 18.28 8.92 -52.72
C SER A 120 17.87 7.53 -52.25
N VAL A 121 18.37 6.46 -52.87
CA VAL A 121 18.10 5.07 -52.41
C VAL A 121 18.79 4.82 -51.08
N ALA A 122 20.05 5.22 -50.92
CA ALA A 122 20.78 5.04 -49.67
C ALA A 122 20.12 5.78 -48.50
N GLU A 123 19.64 7.00 -48.72
CA GLU A 123 18.86 7.75 -47.72
C GLU A 123 17.54 7.05 -47.40
N GLN A 124 16.81 6.56 -48.40
CA GLN A 124 15.57 5.80 -48.19
C GLN A 124 15.80 4.52 -47.40
N ASP A 125 16.87 3.77 -47.67
CA ASP A 125 17.23 2.55 -46.94
C ASP A 125 17.51 2.82 -45.46
N ILE A 126 18.18 3.93 -45.14
CA ILE A 126 18.40 4.36 -43.75
C ILE A 126 17.05 4.66 -43.09
N THR A 127 16.20 5.46 -43.73
CA THR A 127 14.88 5.82 -43.16
C THR A 127 13.98 4.59 -42.98
N LEU A 128 14.03 3.62 -43.90
CA LEU A 128 13.31 2.36 -43.79
C LEU A 128 13.81 1.52 -42.62
N SER A 129 15.14 1.45 -42.42
CA SER A 129 15.73 0.74 -41.30
C SER A 129 15.33 1.35 -39.95
N GLU A 130 15.33 2.68 -39.86
CA GLU A 130 14.88 3.41 -38.67
C GLU A 130 13.40 3.15 -38.38
N LEU A 131 12.53 3.29 -39.39
CA LEU A 131 11.10 3.03 -39.28
C LEU A 131 10.80 1.56 -38.89
N ASP A 132 11.52 0.59 -39.46
CA ASP A 132 11.39 -0.81 -39.08
C ASP A 132 11.79 -1.06 -37.62
N SER A 133 12.84 -0.39 -37.14
CA SER A 133 13.27 -0.47 -35.74
C SER A 133 12.22 0.12 -34.79
N GLU A 134 11.61 1.25 -35.16
CA GLU A 134 10.56 1.91 -34.38
C GLU A 134 9.28 1.07 -34.38
N ASN A 135 8.91 0.50 -35.52
CA ASN A 135 7.76 -0.39 -35.64
C ASN A 135 7.92 -1.66 -34.79
N ARG A 136 9.14 -2.21 -34.72
CA ARG A 136 9.46 -3.31 -33.79
C ARG A 136 9.31 -2.90 -32.33
N LYS A 137 9.82 -1.73 -31.94
CA LYS A 137 9.67 -1.21 -30.56
C LYS A 137 8.20 -1.02 -30.20
N MET A 138 7.43 -0.34 -31.05
CA MET A 138 5.99 -0.15 -30.83
C MET A 138 5.22 -1.47 -30.72
N LYS A 139 5.59 -2.50 -31.48
CA LYS A 139 4.97 -3.83 -31.36
C LYS A 139 5.25 -4.48 -30.01
N VAL A 140 6.47 -4.36 -29.49
CA VAL A 140 6.85 -4.89 -28.17
C VAL A 140 6.09 -4.14 -27.07
N GLU A 141 6.07 -2.81 -27.11
CA GLU A 141 5.32 -1.99 -26.15
C GLU A 141 3.82 -2.33 -26.16
N LEU A 142 3.22 -2.52 -27.34
CA LEU A 142 1.82 -2.95 -27.45
C LEU A 142 1.57 -4.35 -26.89
N GLU A 143 2.53 -5.26 -27.00
CA GLU A 143 2.43 -6.60 -26.42
C GLU A 143 2.55 -6.54 -24.89
N GLU A 144 3.49 -5.76 -24.36
CA GLU A 144 3.62 -5.48 -22.93
C GLU A 144 2.32 -4.88 -22.35
N PHE A 145 1.77 -3.84 -22.97
CA PHE A 145 0.49 -3.25 -22.54
C PHE A 145 -0.67 -4.25 -22.62
N ARG A 146 -0.69 -5.14 -23.63
CA ARG A 146 -1.70 -6.21 -23.68
C ARG A 146 -1.55 -7.18 -22.53
N THR A 147 -0.32 -7.59 -22.20
CA THR A 147 -0.09 -8.49 -21.05
C THR A 147 -0.47 -7.82 -19.72
N GLU A 148 -0.13 -6.55 -19.53
CA GLU A 148 -0.50 -5.79 -18.34
C GLU A 148 -2.03 -5.64 -18.22
N ALA A 149 -2.72 -5.35 -19.33
CA ALA A 149 -4.18 -5.30 -19.34
C ALA A 149 -4.82 -6.64 -18.96
N THR A 150 -4.27 -7.77 -19.43
CA THR A 150 -4.75 -9.09 -19.01
C THR A 150 -4.50 -9.36 -17.52
N HIS A 151 -3.35 -8.95 -17.00
CA HIS A 151 -3.01 -9.08 -15.59
C HIS A 151 -3.93 -8.22 -14.71
N LEU A 152 -4.17 -6.96 -15.08
CA LEU A 152 -5.11 -6.06 -14.41
C LEU A 152 -6.53 -6.63 -14.40
N LYS A 153 -6.99 -7.22 -15.51
CA LYS A 153 -8.30 -7.88 -15.58
C LYS A 153 -8.38 -9.08 -14.62
N ASN A 154 -7.31 -9.87 -14.50
CA ASN A 154 -7.24 -10.98 -13.56
C ASN A 154 -7.24 -10.50 -12.10
N GLN A 155 -6.49 -9.44 -11.79
CA GLN A 155 -6.50 -8.81 -10.46
C GLN A 155 -7.90 -8.28 -10.11
N GLN A 156 -8.58 -7.63 -11.05
CA GLN A 156 -9.94 -7.12 -10.83
C GLN A 156 -10.95 -8.26 -10.57
N ALA A 157 -10.77 -9.42 -11.21
CA ALA A 157 -11.57 -10.61 -10.91
C ALA A 157 -11.31 -11.13 -9.48
N THR A 158 -10.06 -11.11 -9.02
CA THR A 158 -9.71 -11.49 -7.64
C THR A 158 -10.28 -10.53 -6.61
N ILE A 159 -10.17 -9.22 -6.85
CA ILE A 159 -10.75 -8.18 -5.98
C ILE A 159 -12.26 -8.39 -5.83
N ARG A 160 -13.00 -8.59 -6.92
CA ARG A 160 -14.45 -8.85 -6.87
C ARG A 160 -14.80 -10.09 -6.03
N ARG A 161 -14.00 -11.17 -6.11
CA ARG A 161 -14.23 -12.37 -5.29
C ARG A 161 -13.97 -12.10 -3.80
N LEU A 162 -12.95 -11.30 -3.49
CA LEU A 162 -12.64 -10.93 -2.10
C LEU A 162 -13.70 -9.98 -1.52
N GLU A 163 -14.16 -9.00 -2.29
CA GLU A 163 -15.26 -8.10 -1.92
C GLU A 163 -16.55 -8.88 -1.65
N GLU A 164 -16.91 -9.81 -2.54
CA GLU A 164 -18.09 -10.66 -2.35
C GLU A 164 -17.96 -11.55 -1.09
N ARG A 165 -16.77 -12.10 -0.82
CA ARG A 165 -16.51 -12.86 0.39
C ARG A 165 -16.59 -12.00 1.65
N SER A 166 -16.09 -10.76 1.62
CA SER A 166 -16.21 -9.81 2.74
C SER A 166 -17.68 -9.50 3.02
N ARG A 167 -18.45 -9.19 1.96
CA ARG A 167 -19.88 -8.91 2.06
C ARG A 167 -20.66 -10.09 2.64
N GLN A 168 -20.34 -11.32 2.22
CA GLN A 168 -20.96 -12.52 2.77
C GLN A 168 -20.63 -12.72 4.26
N LEU A 169 -19.38 -12.47 4.68
CA LEU A 169 -19.00 -12.54 6.09
C LEU A 169 -19.69 -11.46 6.92
N GLU A 170 -19.80 -10.24 6.40
CA GLU A 170 -20.53 -9.14 7.04
C GLU A 170 -22.01 -9.49 7.21
N GLN A 171 -22.67 -10.02 6.16
CA GLN A 171 -24.06 -10.48 6.25
C GLN A 171 -24.25 -11.59 7.28
N GLN A 172 -23.37 -12.60 7.28
CA GLN A 172 -23.41 -13.68 8.28
C GLN A 172 -23.24 -13.16 9.71
N MET A 173 -22.37 -12.17 9.92
CA MET A 173 -22.19 -11.54 11.22
C MET A 173 -23.43 -10.72 11.61
N GLU A 174 -24.02 -9.98 10.68
CA GLU A 174 -25.24 -9.21 10.93
C GLU A 174 -26.43 -10.12 11.28
N GLU A 175 -26.59 -11.24 10.58
CA GLU A 175 -27.61 -12.26 10.89
C GLU A 175 -27.39 -12.87 12.27
N LYS A 176 -26.16 -13.25 12.62
CA LYS A 176 -25.84 -13.76 13.96
C LYS A 176 -26.12 -12.74 15.06
N VAL A 177 -25.81 -11.46 14.81
CA VAL A 177 -26.10 -10.38 15.76
C VAL A 177 -27.61 -10.21 15.91
N LYS A 178 -28.38 -10.22 14.82
CA LYS A 178 -29.85 -10.18 14.86
C LYS A 178 -30.42 -11.34 15.65
N GLU A 179 -29.95 -12.56 15.41
CA GLU A 179 -30.39 -13.75 16.13
C GLU A 179 -30.10 -13.64 17.65
N ILE A 180 -28.90 -13.22 18.03
CA ILE A 180 -28.54 -13.02 19.44
C ILE A 180 -29.41 -11.95 20.10
N VAL A 181 -29.66 -10.84 19.40
CA VAL A 181 -30.52 -9.75 19.90
C VAL A 181 -31.96 -10.22 20.07
N GLU A 182 -32.50 -10.98 19.11
CA GLU A 182 -33.84 -11.58 19.23
C GLU A 182 -33.94 -12.55 20.41
N ILE A 183 -32.94 -13.43 20.60
CA ILE A 183 -32.89 -14.35 21.74
C ILE A 183 -32.86 -13.56 23.06
N LYS A 184 -32.03 -12.51 23.16
CA LYS A 184 -31.98 -11.66 24.36
C LYS A 184 -33.31 -10.94 24.61
N HIS A 185 -33.96 -10.42 23.56
CA HIS A 185 -35.27 -9.80 23.70
C HIS A 185 -36.34 -10.79 24.18
N ARG A 186 -36.36 -12.02 23.65
CA ARG A 186 -37.28 -13.07 24.14
C ARG A 186 -36.99 -13.41 25.61
N ASN A 187 -35.74 -13.65 25.97
CA ASN A 187 -35.36 -13.98 27.35
C ASN A 187 -35.74 -12.85 28.33
N LEU A 188 -35.49 -11.59 27.96
CA LEU A 188 -35.87 -10.44 28.79
C LEU A 188 -37.38 -10.31 28.92
N ALA A 189 -38.13 -10.56 27.84
CA ALA A 189 -39.59 -10.57 27.87
C ALA A 189 -40.12 -11.69 28.79
N GLU A 190 -39.55 -12.89 28.72
CA GLU A 190 -39.88 -14.01 29.61
C GLU A 190 -39.56 -13.72 31.08
N GLU A 191 -38.41 -13.11 31.37
CA GLU A 191 -38.03 -12.71 32.73
C GLU A 191 -38.96 -11.62 33.28
N ASN A 192 -39.27 -10.61 32.47
CA ASN A 192 -40.24 -9.57 32.83
C ASN A 192 -41.64 -10.15 33.06
N GLN A 193 -42.06 -11.13 32.26
CA GLN A 193 -43.35 -11.80 32.45
C GLN A 193 -43.37 -12.58 33.77
N LYS A 194 -42.33 -13.37 34.06
CA LYS A 194 -42.21 -14.13 35.33
C LYS A 194 -42.19 -13.21 36.55
N THR A 195 -41.43 -12.11 36.49
CA THR A 195 -41.38 -11.14 37.59
C THR A 195 -42.74 -10.46 37.80
N LEU A 196 -43.46 -10.14 36.73
CA LEU A 196 -44.80 -9.58 36.79
C LEU A 196 -45.80 -10.59 37.40
N GLU A 197 -45.71 -11.87 37.05
CA GLU A 197 -46.53 -12.94 37.64
C GLU A 197 -46.28 -13.08 39.16
N ILE A 198 -45.01 -13.13 39.59
CA ILE A 198 -44.64 -13.18 41.02
C ILE A 198 -45.17 -11.95 41.76
N LEU A 199 -45.05 -10.76 41.17
CA LEU A 199 -45.56 -9.52 41.77
C LEU A 199 -47.09 -9.54 41.90
N LYS A 200 -47.80 -10.08 40.89
CA LYS A 200 -49.26 -10.25 40.94
C LYS A 200 -49.68 -11.24 42.02
N GLU A 201 -49.03 -12.40 42.12
CA GLU A 201 -49.30 -13.39 43.17
C GLU A 201 -49.07 -12.81 44.56
N ARG A 202 -47.97 -12.06 44.73
CA ARG A 202 -47.68 -11.35 45.98
C ARG A 202 -48.72 -10.28 46.29
N GLU A 203 -49.14 -9.49 45.30
CA GLU A 203 -50.19 -8.49 45.46
C GLU A 203 -51.50 -9.14 45.90
N GLN A 204 -51.89 -10.24 45.28
CA GLN A 204 -53.09 -10.99 45.63
C GLN A 204 -53.01 -11.52 47.07
N LEU A 205 -51.89 -12.12 47.46
CA LEU A 205 -51.69 -12.60 48.83
C LEU A 205 -51.77 -11.46 49.87
N LEU A 206 -51.19 -10.30 49.56
CA LEU A 206 -51.29 -9.12 50.42
C LEU A 206 -52.73 -8.57 50.49
N GLN A 207 -53.46 -8.60 49.37
CA GLN A 207 -54.89 -8.25 49.35
C GLN A 207 -55.71 -9.21 50.22
N ASP A 208 -55.48 -10.52 50.13
CA ASP A 208 -56.15 -11.54 50.94
C ASP A 208 -55.84 -11.37 52.44
N GLN A 209 -54.58 -11.13 52.80
CA GLN A 209 -54.18 -10.82 54.19
C GLN A 209 -54.87 -9.55 54.71
N LEU A 210 -54.92 -8.50 53.88
CA LEU A 210 -55.56 -7.25 54.24
C LEU A 210 -57.08 -7.42 54.39
N GLN A 211 -57.71 -8.24 53.55
CA GLN A 211 -59.12 -8.59 53.68
C GLN A 211 -59.38 -9.37 54.98
N SER A 212 -58.59 -10.41 55.25
CA SER A 212 -58.69 -11.20 56.49
C SER A 212 -58.49 -10.34 57.74
N ALA A 213 -57.50 -9.44 57.74
CA ALA A 213 -57.30 -8.49 58.83
C ALA A 213 -58.48 -7.53 59.01
N LYS A 214 -59.06 -7.02 57.92
CA LYS A 214 -60.27 -6.18 57.97
C LYS A 214 -61.48 -6.94 58.50
N GLU A 215 -61.66 -8.20 58.10
CA GLU A 215 -62.72 -9.08 58.59
C GLU A 215 -62.55 -9.38 60.08
N SER A 216 -61.32 -9.68 60.52
CA SER A 216 -60.99 -9.85 61.94
C SER A 216 -61.29 -8.60 62.76
N VAL A 217 -60.89 -7.41 62.28
CA VAL A 217 -61.20 -6.13 62.94
C VAL A 217 -62.72 -5.90 62.98
N SER A 218 -63.44 -6.20 61.90
CA SER A 218 -64.92 -6.12 61.87
C SER A 218 -65.56 -7.06 62.88
N ASN A 219 -65.08 -8.29 62.98
CA ASN A 219 -65.55 -9.27 63.96
C ASN A 219 -65.24 -8.83 65.40
N MET A 220 -64.03 -8.31 65.66
CA MET A 220 -63.67 -7.75 66.97
C MET A 220 -64.52 -6.55 67.33
N LYS A 221 -64.84 -5.67 66.37
CA LYS A 221 -65.78 -4.55 66.58
C LYS A 221 -67.18 -5.05 66.93
N LYS A 222 -67.71 -6.04 66.21
CA LYS A 222 -69.02 -6.65 66.52
C LYS A 222 -69.03 -7.31 67.90
N LEU A 223 -67.98 -8.06 68.24
CA LEU A 223 -67.82 -8.68 69.57
C LEU A 223 -67.74 -7.61 70.66
N HIS A 224 -67.01 -6.52 70.42
CA HIS A 224 -66.92 -5.40 71.34
C HIS A 224 -68.28 -4.70 71.53
N GLU A 225 -69.03 -4.45 70.45
CA GLU A 225 -70.39 -3.91 70.52
C GLU A 225 -71.33 -4.84 71.30
N LEU A 226 -71.26 -6.16 71.07
CA LEU A 226 -72.04 -7.16 71.82
C LEU A 226 -71.67 -7.16 73.31
N ALA A 227 -70.38 -7.18 73.65
CA ALA A 227 -69.92 -7.15 75.03
C ALA A 227 -70.30 -5.82 75.72
N GLN A 228 -70.21 -4.71 75.00
CA GLN A 228 -70.63 -3.40 75.50
C GLN A 228 -72.14 -3.36 75.76
N ASN A 229 -72.96 -3.92 74.87
CA ASN A 229 -74.41 -4.04 75.05
C ASN A 229 -74.74 -4.92 76.27
N GLN A 230 -74.07 -6.06 76.43
CA GLN A 230 -74.23 -6.92 77.61
C GLN A 230 -73.84 -6.19 78.92
N LEU A 231 -72.77 -5.41 78.91
CA LEU A 231 -72.39 -4.59 80.07
C LEU A 231 -73.43 -3.51 80.37
N PHE A 232 -74.03 -2.89 79.35
CA PHE A 232 -75.14 -1.96 79.53
C PHE A 232 -76.38 -2.65 80.10
N GLU A 233 -76.73 -3.84 79.61
CA GLU A 233 -77.85 -4.64 80.14
C GLU A 233 -77.61 -5.05 81.60
N LEU A 234 -76.42 -5.57 81.94
CA LEU A 234 -76.07 -5.92 83.32
C LEU A 234 -76.06 -4.69 84.24
N ARG A 235 -75.59 -3.54 83.73
CA ARG A 235 -75.65 -2.28 84.48
C ARG A 235 -77.09 -1.84 84.69
N ALA A 236 -77.95 -1.92 83.68
CA ALA A 236 -79.37 -1.62 83.80
C ALA A 236 -80.07 -2.55 84.80
N GLN A 237 -79.81 -3.86 84.73
CA GLN A 237 -80.32 -4.84 85.69
C GLN A 237 -79.81 -4.58 87.11
N SER A 238 -78.53 -4.24 87.28
CA SER A 238 -77.97 -3.90 88.59
C SER A 238 -78.55 -2.60 89.14
N GLU A 239 -78.77 -1.59 88.30
CA GLU A 239 -79.44 -0.34 88.68
C GLU A 239 -80.92 -0.60 89.03
N GLU A 240 -81.62 -1.47 88.30
CA GLU A 240 -82.98 -1.93 88.60
C GLU A 240 -83.04 -2.73 89.91
N GLU A 241 -82.15 -3.70 90.13
CA GLU A 241 -82.07 -4.47 91.37
C GLU A 241 -81.71 -3.56 92.55
N ARG A 242 -80.81 -2.59 92.36
CA ARG A 242 -80.48 -1.59 93.38
C ARG A 242 -81.67 -0.70 93.69
N ALA A 243 -82.44 -0.28 92.69
CA ALA A 243 -83.66 0.48 92.88
C ALA A 243 -84.74 -0.35 93.59
N ALA A 244 -84.91 -1.62 93.23
CA ALA A 244 -85.82 -2.56 93.88
C ALA A 244 -85.43 -2.80 95.35
N LYS A 245 -84.15 -3.06 95.63
CA LYS A 245 -83.62 -3.18 97.01
C LYS A 245 -83.77 -1.89 97.80
N GLN A 246 -83.60 -0.72 97.16
CA GLN A 246 -83.83 0.57 97.82
C GLN A 246 -85.31 0.76 98.15
N ALA A 247 -86.22 0.37 97.25
CA ALA A 247 -87.66 0.40 97.52
C ALA A 247 -88.05 -0.58 98.63
N GLU A 248 -87.48 -1.79 98.65
CA GLU A 248 -87.65 -2.76 99.73
C GLU A 248 -87.10 -2.21 101.07
N ALA A 249 -85.91 -1.62 101.06
CA ALA A 249 -85.34 -0.97 102.24
C ALA A 249 -86.22 0.18 102.74
N ASN A 250 -86.83 0.97 101.84
CA ASN A 250 -87.79 2.01 102.22
C ASN A 250 -89.06 1.40 102.83
N LEU A 251 -89.60 0.30 102.27
CA LEU A 251 -90.75 -0.39 102.84
C LEU A 251 -90.43 -0.99 104.22
N LEU A 252 -89.25 -1.59 104.37
CA LEU A 252 -88.76 -2.08 105.67
C LEU A 252 -88.53 -0.93 106.64
N MET A 253 -88.03 0.22 106.17
CA MET A 253 -87.92 1.44 106.99
C MET A 253 -89.30 1.89 107.45
N ASP A 254 -90.30 1.95 106.56
CA ASP A 254 -91.69 2.29 106.89
C ASP A 254 -92.31 1.27 107.88
N GLU A 255 -91.99 -0.02 107.73
CA GLU A 255 -92.42 -1.09 108.64
C GLU A 255 -91.72 -0.97 109.99
N VAL A 256 -90.44 -0.65 110.02
CA VAL A 256 -89.66 -0.36 111.24
C VAL A 256 -90.18 0.90 111.91
N GLU A 257 -90.52 1.96 111.18
CA GLU A 257 -91.13 3.17 111.72
C GLU A 257 -92.52 2.88 112.29
N ARG A 258 -93.35 2.07 111.59
CA ARG A 258 -94.62 1.56 112.14
C ARG A 258 -94.40 0.72 113.39
N ALA A 259 -93.44 -0.20 113.37
CA ALA A 259 -93.10 -1.06 114.49
C ALA A 259 -92.49 -0.26 115.65
N GLN A 260 -91.70 0.78 115.40
CA GLN A 260 -91.19 1.73 116.40
C GLN A 260 -92.32 2.58 116.97
N THR A 261 -93.29 2.99 116.16
CA THR A 261 -94.49 3.70 116.63
C THR A 261 -95.33 2.78 117.53
N MET A 262 -95.50 1.51 117.14
CA MET A 262 -96.10 0.47 117.98
C MET A 262 -95.27 0.19 119.23
N LEU A 263 -93.95 0.13 119.13
CA LEU A 263 -93.03 -0.10 120.25
C LEU A 263 -93.05 1.08 121.22
N LEU A 264 -93.12 2.33 120.76
CA LEU A 264 -93.32 3.50 121.61
C LEU A 264 -94.71 3.48 122.29
N GLY A 265 -95.71 2.89 121.62
CA GLY A 265 -97.01 2.56 122.23
C GLY A 265 -96.86 1.49 123.32
N LEU A 266 -96.22 0.38 122.99
CA LEU A 266 -95.92 -0.73 123.90
C LEU A 266 -94.93 -0.34 125.00
N GLU A 267 -94.07 0.66 124.82
CA GLU A 267 -93.13 1.19 125.81
C GLU A 267 -93.85 2.12 126.79
N ARG A 268 -94.87 2.85 126.34
CA ARG A 268 -95.84 3.50 127.25
C ARG A 268 -96.59 2.46 128.07
N GLU A 269 -97.03 1.37 127.45
CA GLU A 269 -97.70 0.25 128.16
C GLU A 269 -96.73 -0.54 129.04
N LYS A 270 -95.46 -0.69 128.65
CA LYS A 270 -94.35 -1.26 129.42
C LYS A 270 -93.90 -0.32 130.53
N GLY A 271 -94.10 0.99 130.43
CA GLY A 271 -93.96 1.94 131.54
C GLY A 271 -94.99 1.69 132.65
N VAL A 272 -96.19 1.19 132.28
CA VAL A 272 -97.24 0.78 133.20
C VAL A 272 -96.99 -0.64 133.73
N LEU A 273 -96.49 -1.56 132.88
CA LEU A 273 -96.22 -2.96 133.23
C LEU A 273 -94.83 -3.23 133.84
N ARG A 274 -93.88 -2.28 133.78
CA ARG A 274 -92.60 -2.30 134.53
C ARG A 274 -92.74 -1.96 136.02
N SER A 275 -93.92 -1.56 136.48
CA SER A 275 -94.28 -1.57 137.90
C SER A 275 -94.67 -2.96 138.42
N GLN A 276 -94.80 -3.96 137.52
CA GLN A 276 -95.35 -5.28 137.84
C GLN A 276 -94.44 -6.46 137.49
N LEU A 277 -93.19 -6.24 137.08
CA LEU A 277 -92.31 -7.36 136.70
C LEU A 277 -90.84 -7.11 137.05
N VAL A 278 -90.63 -6.73 138.31
CA VAL A 278 -89.43 -7.10 139.06
C VAL A 278 -89.64 -8.54 139.53
N THR A 279 -89.21 -9.53 138.74
CA THR A 279 -88.79 -10.88 139.21
C THR A 279 -88.20 -11.72 138.06
N ALA A 280 -86.88 -11.90 138.10
CA ALA A 280 -86.05 -13.03 137.63
C ALA A 280 -85.92 -13.30 136.12
N ASN A 281 -84.77 -13.69 135.53
CA ASN A 281 -83.33 -13.81 135.86
C ASN A 281 -82.70 -14.37 134.55
N GLU A 282 -81.83 -13.67 133.83
CA GLU A 282 -80.35 -13.84 133.74
C GLU A 282 -79.76 -15.22 133.35
N ASP A 283 -78.65 -15.10 132.58
CA ASP A 283 -77.55 -16.03 132.23
C ASP A 283 -77.63 -16.86 130.92
N SER A 284 -76.55 -17.20 130.19
CA SER A 284 -75.18 -16.69 129.95
C SER A 284 -74.47 -17.66 128.96
N GLU A 285 -73.58 -17.12 128.11
CA GLU A 285 -72.26 -17.70 127.68
C GLU A 285 -72.05 -18.92 126.72
N ASN A 286 -71.21 -18.66 125.69
CA ASN A 286 -69.88 -19.28 125.37
C ASN A 286 -69.59 -20.32 124.24
N LYS A 287 -68.46 -20.05 123.53
CA LYS A 287 -67.37 -20.95 122.97
C LYS A 287 -67.63 -21.78 121.69
N LYS A 288 -66.67 -22.22 120.84
CA LYS A 288 -65.25 -21.92 120.42
C LYS A 288 -64.80 -23.06 119.43
N SER A 289 -63.89 -22.78 118.47
CA SER A 289 -62.92 -23.69 117.76
C SER A 289 -63.44 -24.91 116.97
N ASP A 290 -62.76 -25.62 116.05
CA ASP A 290 -61.40 -25.67 115.44
C ASP A 290 -61.56 -26.54 114.16
N ASN A 291 -61.00 -26.19 113.00
CA ASN A 291 -59.73 -26.69 112.45
C ASN A 291 -59.64 -28.22 112.19
N LEU A 292 -60.00 -28.64 110.96
CA LEU A 292 -59.76 -29.98 110.38
C LEU A 292 -59.76 -29.89 108.85
N ASP A 293 -58.75 -29.29 108.20
CA ASP A 293 -58.63 -29.31 106.72
C ASP A 293 -57.19 -29.24 106.15
N SER A 294 -56.17 -29.44 106.99
CA SER A 294 -54.76 -29.21 106.60
C SER A 294 -54.16 -30.30 105.68
N ASN A 295 -54.80 -31.46 105.52
CA ASN A 295 -54.23 -32.57 104.74
C ASN A 295 -54.71 -32.56 103.26
N ASN A 296 -55.98 -32.23 103.02
CA ASN A 296 -56.53 -32.05 101.66
C ASN A 296 -55.98 -30.80 100.96
N ALA A 297 -55.64 -29.75 101.71
CA ALA A 297 -55.02 -28.54 101.16
C ALA A 297 -53.59 -28.81 100.65
N LEU A 298 -52.83 -29.69 101.32
CA LEU A 298 -51.46 -30.02 100.94
C LEU A 298 -51.40 -30.93 99.71
N GLU A 299 -52.33 -31.89 99.58
CA GLU A 299 -52.42 -32.79 98.42
C GLU A 299 -52.85 -32.04 97.14
N ASN A 300 -53.84 -31.15 97.25
CA ASN A 300 -54.21 -30.26 96.14
C ASN A 300 -53.09 -29.26 95.79
N SER A 301 -52.32 -28.80 96.79
CA SER A 301 -51.15 -27.95 96.58
C SER A 301 -50.02 -28.69 95.84
N LEU A 302 -49.82 -29.99 96.13
CA LEU A 302 -48.83 -30.83 95.46
C LEU A 302 -49.19 -31.05 93.99
N ILE A 303 -50.44 -31.42 93.70
CA ILE A 303 -50.92 -31.62 92.32
C ILE A 303 -50.84 -30.31 91.52
N ALA A 304 -51.18 -29.17 92.14
CA ALA A 304 -51.01 -27.86 91.51
C ALA A 304 -49.54 -27.53 91.21
N LYS A 305 -48.61 -27.90 92.10
CA LYS A 305 -47.16 -27.74 91.86
C LYS A 305 -46.64 -28.67 90.77
N GLU A 306 -47.08 -29.92 90.72
CA GLU A 306 -46.69 -30.86 89.66
C GLU A 306 -47.19 -30.41 88.28
N LYS A 307 -48.43 -29.91 88.22
CA LYS A 307 -48.98 -29.31 87.00
C LYS A 307 -48.18 -28.08 86.57
N LEU A 308 -47.87 -27.18 87.51
CA LEU A 308 -47.05 -25.99 87.24
C LEU A 308 -45.63 -26.36 86.78
N ILE A 309 -45.02 -27.41 87.34
CA ILE A 309 -43.72 -27.93 86.90
C ILE A 309 -43.81 -28.47 85.46
N SER A 310 -44.89 -29.17 85.10
CA SER A 310 -45.09 -29.65 83.73
C SER A 310 -45.30 -28.52 82.73
N GLU A 311 -46.07 -27.49 83.11
CA GLU A 311 -46.29 -26.28 82.30
C GLU A 311 -44.97 -25.51 82.11
N LEU A 312 -44.20 -25.29 83.18
CA LEU A 312 -42.86 -24.67 83.12
C LEU A 312 -41.87 -25.47 82.27
N ASN A 313 -41.89 -26.80 82.33
CA ASN A 313 -41.04 -27.65 81.50
C ASN A 313 -41.42 -27.59 80.02
N MET A 314 -42.73 -27.53 79.71
CA MET A 314 -43.20 -27.31 78.34
C MET A 314 -42.81 -25.92 77.82
N GLU A 315 -42.94 -24.88 78.65
CA GLU A 315 -42.49 -23.53 78.30
C GLU A 315 -40.98 -23.48 78.09
N LEU A 316 -40.18 -24.10 78.97
CA LEU A 316 -38.74 -24.24 78.79
C LEU A 316 -38.40 -24.92 77.48
N HIS A 317 -39.04 -26.05 77.17
CA HIS A 317 -38.80 -26.78 75.93
C HIS A 317 -39.20 -25.98 74.68
N ASN A 318 -40.29 -25.21 74.75
CA ASN A 318 -40.70 -24.32 73.66
C ASN A 318 -39.71 -23.16 73.47
N ILE A 319 -39.22 -22.57 74.57
CA ILE A 319 -38.19 -21.51 74.53
C ILE A 319 -36.87 -22.08 73.99
N GLU A 320 -36.46 -23.27 74.39
CA GLU A 320 -35.25 -23.92 73.87
C GLU A 320 -35.37 -24.23 72.38
N THR A 321 -36.52 -24.74 71.93
CA THR A 321 -36.78 -25.01 70.52
C THR A 321 -36.81 -23.74 69.68
N THR A 322 -37.48 -22.68 70.14
CA THR A 322 -37.52 -21.38 69.43
C THR A 322 -36.14 -20.75 69.36
N LEU A 323 -35.38 -20.76 70.45
CA LEU A 323 -34.01 -20.25 70.49
C LEU A 323 -33.04 -21.08 69.63
N SER A 324 -33.26 -22.39 69.51
CA SER A 324 -32.52 -23.24 68.58
C SER A 324 -32.82 -22.88 67.11
N ASN A 325 -34.09 -22.66 66.77
CA ASN A 325 -34.50 -22.27 65.42
C ASN A 325 -33.96 -20.88 65.05
N GLU A 326 -34.03 -19.90 65.96
CA GLU A 326 -33.47 -18.56 65.76
C GLU A 326 -31.94 -18.63 65.57
N ARG A 327 -31.24 -19.47 66.33
CA ARG A 327 -29.80 -19.71 66.13
C ARG A 327 -29.51 -20.30 64.75
N GLU A 328 -30.29 -21.25 64.29
CA GLU A 328 -30.11 -21.85 62.96
C GLU A 328 -30.40 -20.84 61.84
N GLU A 329 -31.44 -20.02 61.97
CA GLU A 329 -31.75 -18.92 61.06
C GLU A 329 -30.60 -17.91 61.00
N HIS A 330 -30.10 -17.46 62.15
CA HIS A 330 -28.94 -16.56 62.21
C HIS A 330 -27.67 -17.18 61.60
N ILE A 331 -27.42 -18.48 61.80
CA ILE A 331 -26.30 -19.17 61.15
C ILE A 331 -26.47 -19.18 59.63
N ASN A 332 -27.68 -19.41 59.13
CA ASN A 332 -27.97 -19.39 57.69
C ASN A 332 -27.83 -17.99 57.10
N ASP A 333 -28.29 -16.96 57.81
CA ASP A 333 -28.10 -15.56 57.43
C ASP A 333 -26.62 -15.18 57.41
N VAL A 334 -25.84 -15.54 58.43
CA VAL A 334 -24.39 -15.31 58.47
C VAL A 334 -23.71 -15.99 57.28
N LYS A 335 -24.08 -17.23 56.94
CA LYS A 335 -23.56 -17.92 55.74
C LYS A 335 -23.91 -17.17 54.45
N LYS A 336 -25.16 -16.72 54.32
CA LYS A 336 -25.65 -15.97 53.15
C LYS A 336 -24.94 -14.62 53.00
N PHE A 337 -24.81 -13.85 54.09
CA PHE A 337 -24.08 -12.58 54.09
C PHE A 337 -22.60 -12.78 53.81
N THR A 338 -21.97 -13.83 54.35
CA THR A 338 -20.56 -14.16 54.06
C THR A 338 -20.37 -14.52 52.58
N ALA A 339 -21.29 -15.27 51.98
CA ALA A 339 -21.24 -15.60 50.56
C ALA A 339 -21.38 -14.35 49.67
N MET A 340 -22.35 -13.47 49.98
CA MET A 340 -22.51 -12.20 49.25
C MET A 340 -21.30 -11.28 49.42
N LEU A 341 -20.69 -11.24 50.61
CA LEU A 341 -19.48 -10.46 50.84
C LEU A 341 -18.33 -10.97 49.96
N ASN A 342 -18.11 -12.28 49.92
CA ASN A 342 -17.08 -12.90 49.07
C ASN A 342 -17.32 -12.64 47.58
N GLU A 343 -18.57 -12.68 47.12
CA GLU A 343 -18.92 -12.35 45.73
C GLU A 343 -18.63 -10.88 45.39
N LYS A 344 -18.99 -9.96 46.30
CA LYS A 344 -18.68 -8.53 46.12
C LYS A 344 -17.18 -8.27 46.17
N GLU A 345 -16.44 -8.93 47.06
CA GLU A 345 -14.97 -8.87 47.14
C GLU A 345 -14.34 -9.34 45.81
N ALA A 346 -14.81 -10.48 45.27
CA ALA A 346 -14.35 -11.00 43.99
C ALA A 346 -14.67 -10.05 42.83
N SER A 347 -15.86 -9.46 42.80
CA SER A 347 -16.25 -8.45 41.82
C SER A 347 -15.39 -7.19 41.91
N ILE A 348 -15.08 -6.71 43.12
CA ILE A 348 -14.18 -5.56 43.34
C ILE A 348 -12.77 -5.89 42.84
N VAL A 349 -12.24 -7.08 43.13
CA VAL A 349 -10.91 -7.50 42.63
C VAL A 349 -10.91 -7.57 41.10
N ALA A 350 -11.96 -8.12 40.49
CA ALA A 350 -12.11 -8.16 39.03
C ALA A 350 -12.17 -6.76 38.42
N MET A 351 -12.98 -5.85 38.97
CA MET A 351 -13.07 -4.45 38.52
C MET A 351 -11.75 -3.69 38.71
N LYS A 352 -11.04 -3.90 39.82
CA LYS A 352 -9.71 -3.33 40.04
C LYS A 352 -8.69 -3.82 39.01
N LYS A 353 -8.74 -5.12 38.67
CA LYS A 353 -7.89 -5.70 37.63
C LYS A 353 -8.22 -5.10 36.26
N GLU A 354 -9.51 -5.00 35.92
CA GLU A 354 -9.94 -4.38 34.66
C GLU A 354 -9.51 -2.91 34.59
N LEU A 355 -9.68 -2.15 35.66
CA LEU A 355 -9.24 -0.76 35.77
C LEU A 355 -7.72 -0.62 35.59
N HIS A 356 -6.93 -1.56 36.13
CA HIS A 356 -5.48 -1.57 35.94
C HIS A 356 -5.05 -1.96 34.53
N THR A 357 -5.85 -2.76 33.81
CA THR A 357 -5.60 -3.09 32.40
C THR A 357 -6.01 -1.98 31.43
N ARG A 358 -6.82 -1.02 31.87
CA ARG A 358 -7.19 0.12 31.02
C ARG A 358 -5.98 1.02 30.80
N PRO A 359 -5.76 1.52 29.57
CA PRO A 359 -4.70 2.47 29.29
C PRO A 359 -4.80 3.67 30.23
N THR A 360 -3.71 4.00 30.91
CA THR A 360 -3.64 5.18 31.78
C THR A 360 -3.80 6.44 30.95
N GLU A 361 -4.34 7.50 31.56
CA GLU A 361 -4.54 8.81 30.94
C GLU A 361 -3.27 9.33 30.25
N LYS A 362 -2.10 9.11 30.88
CA LYS A 362 -0.79 9.38 30.28
C LYS A 362 -0.56 8.65 28.95
N ILE A 363 -0.87 7.35 28.87
CA ILE A 363 -0.69 6.56 27.64
C ILE A 363 -1.65 7.05 26.55
N VAL A 364 -2.89 7.39 26.91
CA VAL A 364 -3.88 7.92 25.97
C VAL A 364 -3.43 9.29 25.45
N ASP A 365 -2.91 10.15 26.32
CA ASP A 365 -2.37 11.45 25.95
C ASP A 365 -1.12 11.32 25.08
N ASP A 366 -0.21 10.39 25.40
CA ASP A 366 0.97 10.10 24.60
C ASP A 366 0.59 9.55 23.22
N LEU A 367 -0.44 8.70 23.12
CA LEU A 367 -0.97 8.22 21.84
C LEU A 367 -1.62 9.34 21.04
N ARG A 368 -2.40 10.23 21.68
CA ARG A 368 -2.99 11.41 21.02
C ARG A 368 -1.91 12.35 20.51
N LYS A 369 -0.87 12.59 21.30
CA LYS A 369 0.30 13.39 20.92
C LYS A 369 1.06 12.75 19.74
N LYS A 370 1.32 11.44 19.79
CA LYS A 370 1.91 10.68 18.66
C LYS A 370 1.07 10.79 17.39
N VAL A 371 -0.26 10.69 17.48
CA VAL A 371 -1.16 10.86 16.34
C VAL A 371 -1.10 12.29 15.80
N LYS A 372 -1.07 13.31 16.66
CA LYS A 372 -0.98 14.72 16.25
C LYS A 372 0.35 15.03 15.56
N ILE A 373 1.46 14.47 16.05
CA ILE A 373 2.78 14.55 15.41
C ILE A 373 2.78 13.81 14.07
N LEU A 374 2.23 12.60 13.99
CA LEU A 374 2.13 11.86 12.74
C LEU A 374 1.25 12.57 11.71
N GLN A 375 0.17 13.22 12.15
CA GLN A 375 -0.63 14.08 11.27
C GLN A 375 0.17 15.29 10.79
N ALA A 376 0.94 15.93 11.66
CA ALA A 376 1.78 17.06 11.28
C ALA A 376 2.87 16.67 10.27
N VAL A 377 3.57 15.56 10.52
CA VAL A 377 4.65 15.05 9.66
C VAL A 377 4.11 14.46 8.36
N GLY A 378 2.96 13.77 8.39
CA GLY A 378 2.36 13.11 7.23
C GLY A 378 1.56 14.05 6.33
N TYR A 379 1.02 15.15 6.86
CA TYR A 379 0.11 16.04 6.12
C TYR A 379 0.55 17.51 6.07
N ASN A 380 1.67 17.92 6.68
CA ASN A 380 2.16 19.32 6.69
C ASN A 380 1.06 20.36 7.05
N SER A 381 0.11 19.99 7.91
CA SER A 381 -1.15 20.72 8.07
C SER A 381 -1.40 21.25 9.49
N ILE A 382 -0.36 21.61 10.25
CA ILE A 382 -0.52 22.17 11.60
C ILE A 382 0.18 23.53 11.71
N GLU A 383 -0.58 24.52 12.20
CA GLU A 383 -0.12 25.86 12.57
C GLU A 383 0.97 25.76 13.66
N ALA A 384 2.05 26.52 13.52
CA ALA A 384 3.29 26.38 14.31
C ALA A 384 3.08 26.49 15.84
N GLU A 385 2.02 27.15 16.30
CA GLU A 385 1.68 27.29 17.72
C GLU A 385 1.22 25.97 18.38
N ASP A 386 0.68 25.03 17.59
CA ASP A 386 0.17 23.75 18.09
C ASP A 386 1.26 22.65 18.16
N TRP A 387 2.44 22.94 17.59
CA TRP A 387 3.63 22.06 17.58
C TRP A 387 4.41 22.12 18.90
N GLU A 388 4.60 23.32 19.47
CA GLU A 388 5.37 23.50 20.71
C GLU A 388 4.67 22.87 21.93
N VAL A 389 3.34 22.90 21.96
CA VAL A 389 2.54 22.29 23.04
C VAL A 389 2.55 20.76 22.94
N ALA A 390 2.64 20.21 21.72
CA ALA A 390 2.64 18.77 21.49
C ALA A 390 4.00 18.12 21.80
N THR A 391 5.08 18.87 21.98
CA THR A 391 6.46 18.37 22.07
C THR A 391 7.12 18.56 23.45
N SER A 392 6.45 19.24 24.38
CA SER A 392 7.00 19.63 25.69
C SER A 392 7.21 18.50 26.73
N GLY A 393 7.21 17.23 26.35
CA GLY A 393 7.45 16.08 27.26
C GLY A 393 8.82 15.45 27.04
N GLU A 394 9.56 15.13 28.12
CA GLU A 394 10.96 14.66 28.05
C GLU A 394 11.20 13.47 27.10
N GLU A 395 10.34 12.44 27.12
CA GLU A 395 10.45 11.29 26.21
C GLU A 395 10.08 11.62 24.76
N MET A 396 9.23 12.63 24.54
CA MET A 396 8.85 13.08 23.21
C MET A 396 9.83 14.09 22.62
N SER A 397 10.48 14.90 23.45
CA SER A 397 11.62 15.74 23.04
C SER A 397 12.76 14.88 22.48
N GLN A 398 12.95 13.66 23.00
CA GLN A 398 13.92 12.70 22.44
C GLN A 398 13.51 12.18 21.05
N MET A 399 12.23 11.84 20.83
CA MET A 399 11.72 11.40 19.53
C MET A 399 11.73 12.55 18.50
N GLU A 400 11.35 13.75 18.93
CA GLU A 400 11.41 14.96 18.12
C GLU A 400 12.86 15.31 17.74
N SER A 401 13.79 15.21 18.70
CA SER A 401 15.21 15.40 18.43
C SER A 401 15.72 14.39 17.41
N LEU A 402 15.29 13.12 17.47
CA LEU A 402 15.68 12.10 16.50
C LEU A 402 15.06 12.35 15.10
N LEU A 403 13.82 12.82 15.05
CA LEU A 403 13.17 13.18 13.79
C LEU A 403 13.79 14.44 13.16
N LEU A 404 14.10 15.46 13.96
CA LEU A 404 14.84 16.65 13.52
C LEU A 404 16.25 16.29 13.04
N ASP A 405 16.95 15.42 13.75
CA ASP A 405 18.29 14.98 13.36
C ASP A 405 18.26 14.18 12.05
N LYS A 406 17.27 13.30 11.88
CA LYS A 406 17.05 12.58 10.62
C LYS A 406 16.65 13.51 9.48
N ASN A 407 15.81 14.51 9.74
CA ASN A 407 15.40 15.50 8.74
C ASN A 407 16.60 16.36 8.32
N ARG A 408 17.37 16.90 9.27
CA ARG A 408 18.63 17.62 9.00
C ARG A 408 19.63 16.78 8.23
N LYS A 409 19.75 15.48 8.56
CA LYS A 409 20.60 14.54 7.81
C LYS A 409 20.11 14.33 6.38
N MET A 410 18.81 14.16 6.17
CA MET A 410 18.23 14.07 4.83
C MET A 410 18.40 15.37 4.04
N GLU A 411 18.22 16.53 4.66
CA GLU A 411 18.50 17.83 4.04
C GLU A 411 19.98 17.98 3.67
N HIS A 412 20.88 17.49 4.52
CA HIS A 412 22.32 17.46 4.25
C HIS A 412 22.66 16.52 3.07
N GLU A 413 22.08 15.32 3.03
CA GLU A 413 22.25 14.39 1.91
C GLU A 413 21.68 14.96 0.61
N LEU A 414 20.52 15.62 0.67
CA LEU A 414 19.89 16.28 -0.48
C LEU A 414 20.74 17.44 -0.99
N THR A 415 21.29 18.27 -0.10
CA THR A 415 22.22 19.35 -0.49
C THR A 415 23.52 18.79 -1.06
N GLN A 416 24.11 17.73 -0.48
CA GLN A 416 25.26 17.06 -1.07
C GLN A 416 24.97 16.48 -2.46
N LEU A 417 23.82 15.84 -2.65
CA LEU A 417 23.40 15.31 -3.96
C LEU A 417 23.19 16.43 -4.97
N LYS A 418 22.61 17.57 -4.56
CA LYS A 418 22.49 18.77 -5.42
C LYS A 418 23.86 19.31 -5.84
N VAL A 419 24.83 19.38 -4.92
CA VAL A 419 26.20 19.81 -5.24
C VAL A 419 26.85 18.83 -6.22
N LYS A 420 26.81 17.52 -5.94
CA LYS A 420 27.32 16.48 -6.87
C LYS A 420 26.66 16.55 -8.24
N LEU A 421 25.35 16.80 -8.30
CA LEU A 421 24.63 16.98 -9.55
C LEU A 421 25.13 18.22 -10.31
N SER A 422 25.37 19.34 -9.61
CA SER A 422 25.91 20.56 -10.22
C SER A 422 27.34 20.37 -10.74
N GLU A 423 28.20 19.67 -10.00
CA GLU A 423 29.56 19.32 -10.42
C GLU A 423 29.51 18.40 -11.66
N LYS A 424 28.67 17.36 -11.63
CA LYS A 424 28.51 16.47 -12.78
C LYS A 424 27.97 17.20 -14.01
N LYS A 425 27.01 18.10 -13.84
CA LYS A 425 26.51 18.96 -14.93
C LYS A 425 27.62 19.85 -15.51
N SER A 426 28.42 20.51 -14.67
CA SER A 426 29.56 21.30 -15.16
C SER A 426 30.60 20.43 -15.89
N SER A 427 30.85 19.21 -15.41
CA SER A 427 31.79 18.29 -16.06
C SER A 427 31.26 17.81 -17.41
N LEU A 428 29.94 17.58 -17.52
CA LEU A 428 29.27 17.24 -18.77
C LEU A 428 29.39 18.39 -19.77
N GLU A 429 29.07 19.62 -19.36
CA GLU A 429 29.19 20.81 -20.19
C GLU A 429 30.63 21.01 -20.70
N THR A 430 31.64 20.82 -19.83
CA THR A 430 33.05 20.90 -20.25
C THR A 430 33.46 19.79 -21.22
N ALA A 431 32.85 18.60 -21.10
CA ALA A 431 33.10 17.48 -22.01
C ALA A 431 32.43 17.72 -23.37
N GLU A 432 31.19 18.22 -23.37
CA GLU A 432 30.46 18.62 -24.58
C GLU A 432 31.20 19.73 -25.34
N LEU A 433 31.73 20.74 -24.64
CA LEU A 433 32.57 21.77 -25.24
C LEU A 433 33.85 21.19 -25.89
N LYS A 434 34.51 20.23 -25.22
CA LYS A 434 35.68 19.54 -25.79
C LYS A 434 35.32 18.69 -27.01
N VAL A 435 34.18 18.02 -27.00
CA VAL A 435 33.68 17.25 -28.17
C VAL A 435 33.41 18.21 -29.33
N ALA A 436 32.77 19.35 -29.07
CA ALA A 436 32.55 20.38 -30.08
C ALA A 436 33.89 20.90 -30.65
N GLU A 437 34.88 21.20 -29.80
CA GLU A 437 36.21 21.65 -30.25
C GLU A 437 36.94 20.59 -31.08
N LEU A 438 36.94 19.32 -30.63
CA LEU A 438 37.55 18.23 -31.38
C LEU A 438 36.84 17.96 -32.70
N SER A 439 35.51 18.04 -32.74
CA SER A 439 34.74 17.91 -33.98
C SER A 439 35.05 19.04 -34.97
N ALA A 440 35.26 20.27 -34.47
CA ALA A 440 35.68 21.40 -35.29
C ALA A 440 37.10 21.18 -35.86
N LYS A 441 38.03 20.68 -35.05
CA LYS A 441 39.39 20.32 -35.50
C LYS A 441 39.38 19.20 -36.54
N VAL A 442 38.53 18.17 -36.35
CA VAL A 442 38.36 17.10 -37.35
C VAL A 442 37.83 17.66 -38.66
N ASN A 443 36.81 18.52 -38.61
CA ASN A 443 36.27 19.18 -39.80
C ASN A 443 37.32 20.07 -40.50
N GLU A 444 38.15 20.78 -39.74
CA GLU A 444 39.24 21.60 -40.29
C GLU A 444 40.32 20.73 -40.94
N GLN A 445 40.72 19.63 -40.28
CA GLN A 445 41.64 18.64 -40.83
C GLN A 445 41.08 17.99 -42.10
N GLN A 446 39.81 17.62 -42.11
CA GLN A 446 39.15 17.02 -43.27
C GLN A 446 39.11 18.01 -44.46
N LYS A 447 38.82 19.30 -44.20
CA LYS A 447 38.93 20.35 -45.21
C LYS A 447 40.36 20.55 -45.70
N LEU A 448 41.34 20.49 -44.82
CA LEU A 448 42.76 20.61 -45.19
C LEU A 448 43.20 19.42 -46.05
N ILE A 449 42.85 18.19 -45.65
CA ILE A 449 43.10 16.97 -46.41
C ILE A 449 42.47 17.11 -47.79
N GLN A 450 41.21 17.52 -47.88
CA GLN A 450 40.53 17.71 -49.17
C GLN A 450 41.23 18.76 -50.05
N ARG A 451 41.73 19.87 -49.48
CA ARG A 451 42.56 20.82 -50.23
C ARG A 451 43.88 20.22 -50.70
N LEU A 452 44.55 19.44 -49.84
CA LEU A 452 45.79 18.76 -50.20
C LEU A 452 45.56 17.70 -51.27
N GLU A 453 44.45 16.96 -51.21
CA GLU A 453 44.02 16.01 -52.24
C GLU A 453 43.70 16.73 -53.56
N ASP A 454 43.03 17.88 -53.52
CA ASP A 454 42.78 18.73 -54.70
C ASP A 454 44.09 19.26 -55.30
N ASP A 455 45.04 19.69 -54.45
CA ASP A 455 46.34 20.21 -54.89
C ASP A 455 47.26 19.10 -55.41
N ILE A 456 47.23 17.90 -54.81
CA ILE A 456 47.87 16.70 -55.35
C ILE A 456 47.22 16.32 -56.68
N SER A 457 45.89 16.35 -56.78
CA SER A 457 45.17 16.06 -58.01
C SER A 457 45.51 17.06 -59.11
N LYS A 458 45.64 18.35 -58.79
CA LYS A 458 46.10 19.39 -59.72
C LYS A 458 47.59 19.24 -60.06
N GLY A 459 48.42 18.86 -59.10
CA GLY A 459 49.85 18.60 -59.28
C GLY A 459 50.12 17.37 -60.16
N TYR A 460 49.37 16.28 -59.96
CA TYR A 460 49.36 15.11 -60.83
C TYR A 460 48.78 15.43 -62.21
N SER A 461 47.72 16.23 -62.30
CA SER A 461 47.16 16.66 -63.60
C SER A 461 48.11 17.58 -64.37
N SER A 462 48.96 18.34 -63.66
CA SER A 462 49.98 19.23 -64.25
C SER A 462 51.31 18.51 -64.54
N SER A 463 51.64 17.45 -63.80
CA SER A 463 52.84 16.62 -64.00
C SER A 463 52.62 15.39 -64.87
N SER A 464 51.38 14.95 -65.09
CA SER A 464 51.04 13.77 -65.90
C SER A 464 51.15 14.02 -67.41
N LYS A 465 51.57 15.21 -67.86
CA LYS A 465 51.94 15.42 -69.26
C LYS A 465 53.38 15.06 -69.59
N ASP A 466 54.25 14.87 -68.61
CA ASP A 466 55.61 14.40 -68.83
C ASP A 466 56.11 13.61 -67.61
N HIS A 467 55.97 12.28 -67.62
CA HIS A 467 56.99 11.30 -67.21
C HIS A 467 56.34 9.94 -66.88
N LYS A 468 56.59 9.01 -67.79
CA LYS A 468 56.40 7.57 -67.65
C LYS A 468 57.45 7.07 -66.63
N GLY A 469 57.02 6.56 -65.48
CA GLY A 469 57.95 6.10 -64.45
C GLY A 469 57.30 5.22 -63.40
N THR A 470 57.43 3.91 -63.61
CA THR A 470 57.26 2.81 -62.67
C THR A 470 57.92 3.13 -61.32
N PHE A 471 57.17 3.17 -60.21
CA PHE A 471 57.71 2.89 -58.88
C PHE A 471 56.59 2.75 -57.84
N LEU A 472 56.82 1.82 -56.91
CA LEU A 472 56.17 1.66 -55.60
C LEU A 472 55.04 0.62 -55.48
N ASP A 473 55.45 -0.64 -55.49
CA ASP A 473 54.80 -1.73 -54.75
C ASP A 473 55.93 -2.47 -54.01
N ASP A 474 56.17 -2.13 -52.74
CA ASP A 474 56.96 -2.93 -51.78
C ASP A 474 56.96 -2.23 -50.40
N TRP A 475 56.01 -2.57 -49.54
CA TRP A 475 56.09 -2.29 -48.09
C TRP A 475 55.58 -3.53 -47.35
N ASP A 476 56.41 -4.59 -47.36
CA ASP A 476 56.23 -5.77 -46.53
C ASP A 476 56.93 -5.57 -45.17
N LEU A 477 56.20 -5.83 -44.09
CA LEU A 477 56.57 -5.63 -42.70
C LEU A 477 57.14 -6.93 -42.12
N SER A 478 58.41 -6.94 -41.69
CA SER A 478 58.92 -8.01 -40.81
C SER A 478 59.89 -7.53 -39.71
N GLU A 479 59.37 -7.64 -38.48
CA GLU A 479 59.94 -8.11 -37.21
C GLU A 479 61.38 -7.78 -36.71
N ALA A 480 61.39 -7.09 -35.56
CA ALA A 480 61.91 -7.53 -34.24
C ALA A 480 63.42 -7.67 -33.90
N ASN A 481 63.75 -7.02 -32.76
CA ASN A 481 64.84 -7.26 -31.77
C ASN A 481 66.31 -6.99 -32.19
N ARG A 482 67.28 -6.64 -31.32
CA ARG A 482 67.43 -5.95 -30.01
C ARG A 482 68.94 -6.05 -29.68
N SER A 483 69.58 -4.96 -29.23
CA SER A 483 70.88 -4.90 -28.48
C SER A 483 72.18 -5.32 -29.23
N GLU A 484 73.40 -4.77 -29.06
CA GLU A 484 74.03 -3.81 -28.13
C GLU A 484 75.48 -3.44 -28.61
N VAL A 485 75.91 -2.18 -28.36
CA VAL A 485 77.24 -1.68 -27.88
C VAL A 485 78.48 -1.43 -28.81
N SER A 486 79.04 -0.21 -28.61
CA SER A 486 80.41 0.35 -28.83
C SER A 486 80.93 0.64 -30.26
N GLU A 487 81.67 1.71 -30.58
CA GLU A 487 82.17 2.91 -29.89
C GLU A 487 82.86 3.84 -30.93
N HIS A 488 82.94 5.14 -30.64
CA HIS A 488 83.92 6.14 -31.08
C HIS A 488 83.84 6.87 -32.45
N GLN A 489 83.35 8.12 -32.32
CA GLN A 489 83.98 9.41 -32.69
C GLN A 489 83.87 10.01 -34.10
N ASN A 490 83.44 11.29 -34.07
CA ASN A 490 83.52 12.36 -35.05
C ASN A 490 82.49 12.38 -36.19
N MET A 491 81.39 13.09 -35.96
CA MET A 491 80.95 14.23 -36.78
C MET A 491 79.82 14.96 -36.03
N ASP A 492 80.13 16.18 -35.58
CA ASP A 492 79.16 17.18 -35.13
C ASP A 492 78.06 17.39 -36.19
N GLN A 493 76.84 17.73 -35.72
CA GLN A 493 75.63 18.10 -36.49
C GLN A 493 74.56 17.05 -36.79
N ARG A 494 74.48 15.92 -36.08
CA ARG A 494 73.26 15.05 -36.15
C ARG A 494 72.63 14.64 -34.81
N HIS A 495 73.18 15.04 -33.66
CA HIS A 495 72.73 14.55 -32.36
C HIS A 495 71.49 15.23 -31.74
N ALA A 496 70.90 16.24 -32.38
CA ALA A 496 69.69 16.89 -31.83
C ALA A 496 68.38 16.11 -32.11
N LEU A 497 68.33 15.28 -33.15
CA LEU A 497 67.08 14.62 -33.57
C LEU A 497 66.86 13.23 -32.95
N ASP A 498 67.94 12.48 -32.68
CA ASP A 498 67.83 11.11 -32.13
C ASP A 498 67.50 11.08 -30.62
N GLN A 499 67.93 12.10 -29.89
CA GLN A 499 67.64 12.21 -28.45
C GLN A 499 66.17 12.57 -28.20
N ASP A 500 65.57 13.37 -29.09
CA ASP A 500 64.14 13.70 -29.07
C ASP A 500 63.25 12.54 -29.51
N GLN A 501 63.68 11.71 -30.47
CA GLN A 501 62.95 10.49 -30.84
C GLN A 501 62.99 9.42 -29.73
N SER A 502 64.13 9.26 -29.05
CA SER A 502 64.25 8.37 -27.87
C SER A 502 63.44 8.88 -26.68
N SER A 503 63.42 10.21 -26.47
CA SER A 503 62.57 10.88 -25.47
C SER A 503 61.09 10.69 -25.78
N MET A 504 60.68 10.88 -27.03
CA MET A 504 59.31 10.71 -27.48
C MET A 504 58.83 9.25 -27.36
N LEU A 505 59.68 8.26 -27.71
CA LEU A 505 59.36 6.85 -27.49
C LEU A 505 59.21 6.51 -26.00
N LYS A 506 60.02 7.09 -25.11
CA LYS A 506 59.86 6.93 -23.65
C LYS A 506 58.56 7.57 -23.16
N VAL A 507 58.18 8.73 -23.70
CA VAL A 507 56.91 9.39 -23.39
C VAL A 507 55.73 8.55 -23.88
N ILE A 508 55.78 8.03 -25.11
CA ILE A 508 54.74 7.16 -25.67
C ILE A 508 54.62 5.85 -24.88
N CYS A 509 55.74 5.21 -24.53
CA CYS A 509 55.74 4.03 -23.66
C CYS A 509 55.16 4.34 -22.27
N SER A 510 55.52 5.47 -21.67
CA SER A 510 54.97 5.89 -20.38
C SER A 510 53.47 6.20 -20.44
N GLN A 511 53.00 6.81 -21.54
CA GLN A 511 51.57 7.07 -21.76
C GLN A 511 50.82 5.76 -21.98
N ARG A 512 51.34 4.86 -22.80
CA ARG A 512 50.77 3.52 -23.02
C ARG A 512 50.68 2.74 -21.71
N ASP A 513 51.70 2.78 -20.87
CA ASP A 513 51.72 2.07 -19.60
C ASP A 513 50.78 2.72 -18.58
N ARG A 514 50.57 4.05 -18.66
CA ARG A 514 49.54 4.77 -17.91
C ARG A 514 48.12 4.41 -18.37
N PHE A 515 47.90 4.28 -19.69
CA PHE A 515 46.64 3.81 -20.25
C PHE A 515 46.37 2.35 -19.88
N ARG A 516 47.37 1.47 -19.91
CA ARG A 516 47.24 0.08 -19.45
C ARG A 516 46.94 -0.03 -17.95
N THR A 517 47.54 0.83 -17.12
CA THR A 517 47.24 0.86 -15.69
C THR A 517 45.82 1.36 -15.45
N ARG A 518 45.40 2.43 -16.14
CA ARG A 518 44.03 2.94 -16.04
C ARG A 518 43.00 1.95 -16.57
N LEU A 519 43.32 1.20 -17.63
CA LEU A 519 42.46 0.14 -18.16
C LEU A 519 42.28 -0.98 -17.12
N ARG A 520 43.37 -1.44 -16.49
CA ARG A 520 43.30 -2.43 -15.40
C ARG A 520 42.51 -1.93 -14.20
N GLU A 521 42.70 -0.68 -13.80
CA GLU A 521 41.90 -0.06 -12.72
C GLU A 521 40.41 -0.03 -13.07
N THR A 522 40.06 0.37 -14.30
CA THR A 522 38.65 0.37 -14.74
C THR A 522 38.06 -1.04 -14.86
N GLU A 523 38.85 -2.03 -15.26
CA GLU A 523 38.43 -3.43 -15.30
C GLU A 523 38.20 -3.99 -13.89
N GLU A 524 39.05 -3.63 -12.92
CA GLU A 524 38.89 -3.98 -11.50
C GLU A 524 37.64 -3.31 -10.89
N GLU A 525 37.41 -2.03 -11.18
CA GLU A 525 36.20 -1.30 -10.76
C GLU A 525 34.92 -1.93 -11.35
N ILE A 526 34.93 -2.30 -12.64
CA ILE A 526 33.81 -2.99 -13.29
C ILE A 526 33.57 -4.36 -12.63
N ARG A 527 34.64 -5.09 -12.29
CA ARG A 527 34.54 -6.37 -11.60
C ARG A 527 33.91 -6.20 -10.20
N GLN A 528 34.38 -5.23 -9.42
CA GLN A 528 33.82 -4.94 -8.10
C GLN A 528 32.35 -4.50 -8.17
N LEU A 529 31.97 -3.70 -9.17
CA LEU A 529 30.57 -3.31 -9.40
C LEU A 529 29.71 -4.51 -9.77
N LYS A 530 30.20 -5.42 -10.62
CA LYS A 530 29.49 -6.66 -10.95
C LYS A 530 29.30 -7.57 -9.74
N GLU A 531 30.31 -7.70 -8.89
CA GLU A 531 30.24 -8.47 -7.65
C GLU A 531 29.22 -7.87 -6.68
N LYS A 532 29.23 -6.54 -6.52
CA LYS A 532 28.26 -5.82 -5.68
C LYS A 532 26.83 -5.92 -6.20
N ILE A 533 26.64 -5.84 -7.52
CA ILE A 533 25.34 -6.10 -8.16
C ILE A 533 24.90 -7.54 -7.89
N GLY A 534 25.80 -8.52 -8.03
CA GLY A 534 25.49 -9.93 -7.74
C GLY A 534 25.02 -10.15 -6.29
N VAL A 535 25.70 -9.55 -5.31
CA VAL A 535 25.30 -9.61 -3.90
C VAL A 535 23.94 -8.95 -3.67
N LEU A 536 23.71 -7.76 -4.23
CA LEU A 536 22.43 -7.05 -4.08
C LEU A 536 21.27 -7.80 -4.75
N THR A 537 21.51 -8.45 -5.89
CA THR A 537 20.49 -9.29 -6.55
C THR A 537 20.16 -10.52 -5.71
N ALA A 538 21.16 -11.14 -5.06
CA ALA A 538 20.95 -12.27 -4.17
C ALA A 538 20.28 -11.90 -2.82
N GLU A 539 20.38 -10.64 -2.39
CA GLU A 539 19.63 -10.12 -1.23
C GLU A 539 18.17 -9.74 -1.56
N LEU A 540 17.84 -9.60 -2.84
CA LEU A 540 16.49 -9.27 -3.34
C LEU A 540 15.65 -10.50 -3.73
N GLU A 541 16.28 -11.65 -3.96
CA GLU A 541 15.65 -12.98 -4.07
C GLU A 541 15.43 -13.61 -2.68
#